data_AF-A0A328TGS3-F1
#
_entry.id   AF-A0A328TGS3-F1
#
_cell.length_a   1.000
_cell.length_b   1.000
_cell.length_c   1.000
_cell.angle_alpha   90.00
_cell.angle_beta   90.00
_cell.angle_gamma   90.00
#
_symmetry.space_group_name_H-M   'P 1'
#
loop_
_entity.id
_entity.type
_entity.pdbx_description
1 polymer ?
#
loop_
_entity_poly.entity_id
_entity_poly.type
_entity_poly.pdbx_seq_one_letter_code
_entity_poly.pdbx_strand_id
1 'polypeptide(L)'
;MLKLAREGRKMSSRDLTRFSAARRHAILVCVLEEARATLTDEVIELHERMLNSLFSKAKRTQAERLQQTGKLIQSKLRQYIDVGQALSDARDSGGDPWLAIENILPWPEFVASLEETRHFARKNNFDPLHIIT
;
A
#
# COMPACT_ATOMS: atom_id res chain seq x y z
N MET A 1 -27.73 -33.29 10.87
CA MET A 1 -26.41 -33.18 10.24
C MET A 1 -25.29 -32.97 11.26
N LEU A 2 -25.22 -31.83 11.95
CA LEU A 2 -24.11 -31.50 12.88
C LEU A 2 -23.84 -32.54 13.99
N LYS A 3 -24.89 -33.17 14.56
CA LYS A 3 -24.70 -34.21 15.58
C LYS A 3 -23.97 -35.45 15.04
N LEU A 4 -24.35 -35.93 13.85
CA LEU A 4 -23.75 -37.08 13.18
C LEU A 4 -22.32 -36.79 12.72
N ALA A 5 -22.06 -35.58 12.23
CA ALA A 5 -20.72 -35.15 11.82
C ALA A 5 -19.76 -35.08 13.02
N ARG A 6 -20.20 -34.49 14.15
CA ARG A 6 -19.43 -34.45 15.40
C ARG A 6 -19.16 -35.83 15.99
N GLU A 7 -20.13 -36.73 15.89
CA GLU A 7 -19.98 -38.13 16.31
C GLU A 7 -18.94 -38.83 15.40
N GLY A 8 -19.09 -38.69 14.08
CA GLY A 8 -18.16 -39.23 13.09
C GLY A 8 -16.72 -38.72 13.21
N ARG A 9 -16.51 -37.44 13.55
CA ARG A 9 -15.16 -36.88 13.75
C ARG A 9 -14.39 -37.51 14.92
N LYS A 10 -15.08 -38.15 15.86
CA LYS A 10 -14.46 -38.85 17.00
C LYS A 10 -14.22 -40.34 16.72
N MET A 11 -14.69 -40.84 15.58
CA MET A 11 -14.62 -42.25 15.21
C MET A 11 -13.37 -42.55 14.40
N SER A 12 -12.74 -43.68 14.68
CA SER A 12 -11.72 -44.24 13.79
C SER A 12 -12.38 -44.94 12.59
N SER A 13 -11.58 -45.25 11.57
CA SER A 13 -12.03 -46.08 10.45
C SER A 13 -12.59 -47.43 10.91
N ARG A 14 -12.04 -48.00 11.99
CA ARG A 14 -12.48 -49.26 12.60
C ARG A 14 -13.82 -49.12 13.33
N ASP A 15 -14.13 -47.97 13.90
CA ASP A 15 -15.43 -47.73 14.54
C ASP A 15 -16.54 -47.64 13.48
N LEU A 16 -16.23 -47.01 12.35
CA LEU A 16 -17.15 -46.84 11.23
C LEU A 16 -17.52 -48.17 10.55
N THR A 17 -16.62 -49.16 10.53
CA THR A 17 -16.90 -50.48 9.93
C THR A 17 -17.94 -51.30 10.70
N ARG A 18 -18.19 -50.95 11.97
CA ARG A 18 -19.17 -51.63 12.83
C ARG A 18 -20.62 -51.24 12.49
N PHE A 19 -20.83 -50.16 11.73
CA PHE A 19 -22.15 -49.74 11.27
C PHE A 19 -22.54 -50.35 9.92
N SER A 20 -23.85 -50.40 9.64
CA SER A 20 -24.39 -50.69 8.32
C SER A 20 -23.86 -49.72 7.27
N ALA A 21 -23.78 -50.16 6.01
CA ALA A 21 -23.29 -49.33 4.91
C ALA A 21 -24.05 -47.99 4.82
N ALA A 22 -25.38 -48.01 4.95
CA ALA A 22 -26.21 -46.80 4.92
C ALA A 22 -25.84 -45.80 6.03
N ARG A 23 -25.70 -46.27 7.28
CA ARG A 23 -25.34 -45.39 8.41
C ARG A 23 -23.90 -44.90 8.30
N ARG A 24 -22.98 -45.74 7.84
CA ARG A 24 -21.58 -45.38 7.59
C ARG A 24 -21.48 -44.26 6.54
N HIS A 25 -22.14 -44.42 5.39
CA HIS A 25 -22.16 -43.41 4.35
C HIS A 25 -22.81 -42.11 4.84
N ALA A 26 -23.91 -42.19 5.58
CA ALA A 26 -24.55 -41.00 6.15
C ALA A 26 -23.61 -40.22 7.10
N ILE A 27 -22.85 -40.92 7.96
CA ILE A 27 -21.86 -40.29 8.84
C ILE A 27 -20.73 -39.65 8.02
N LEU A 28 -20.18 -40.37 7.03
CA LEU A 28 -19.09 -39.86 6.18
C LEU A 28 -19.52 -38.62 5.39
N VAL A 29 -20.71 -38.63 4.79
CA VAL A 29 -21.26 -37.46 4.09
C VAL A 29 -21.45 -36.29 5.05
N CYS A 30 -21.98 -36.53 6.26
CA CYS A 30 -22.12 -35.48 7.27
C CYS A 30 -20.76 -34.87 7.66
N VAL A 31 -19.72 -35.69 7.85
CA VAL A 31 -18.36 -35.22 8.17
C VAL A 31 -17.75 -34.43 7.01
N LEU A 32 -17.91 -34.92 5.77
CA LEU A 32 -17.40 -34.26 4.57
C LEU A 32 -18.05 -32.89 4.35
N GLU A 33 -19.38 -32.80 4.47
CA GLU A 33 -20.08 -31.53 4.31
C GLU A 33 -19.71 -30.53 5.41
N GLU A 34 -19.54 -30.98 6.65
CA GLU A 34 -19.07 -30.12 7.74
C GLU A 34 -17.63 -29.64 7.51
N ALA A 35 -16.73 -30.54 7.09
CA ALA A 35 -15.34 -30.18 6.78
C ALA A 35 -15.25 -29.23 5.58
N ARG A 36 -16.08 -29.43 4.56
CA ARG A 36 -16.19 -28.53 3.41
C ARG A 36 -16.63 -27.13 3.85
N ALA A 37 -17.64 -27.04 4.70
CA ALA A 37 -18.11 -25.75 5.24
C ALA A 37 -16.99 -25.05 6.01
N THR A 38 -16.34 -25.74 6.96
CA THR A 38 -15.22 -25.18 7.72
C THR A 38 -14.08 -24.72 6.81
N LEU A 39 -13.64 -25.55 5.86
CA LEU A 39 -12.57 -25.17 4.94
C LEU A 39 -12.95 -23.99 4.06
N THR A 40 -14.22 -23.86 3.68
CA THR A 40 -14.70 -22.72 2.89
C THR A 40 -14.58 -21.43 3.70
N ASP A 41 -15.03 -21.44 4.96
CA ASP A 41 -14.95 -20.29 5.87
C ASP A 41 -13.47 -19.89 6.12
N GLU A 42 -12.61 -20.88 6.39
CA GLU A 42 -11.17 -20.65 6.63
C GLU A 42 -10.46 -20.08 5.38
N VAL A 43 -10.82 -20.57 4.19
CA VAL A 43 -10.28 -20.03 2.93
C VAL A 43 -10.74 -18.59 2.73
N ILE A 44 -12.00 -18.26 3.01
CA ILE A 44 -12.51 -16.89 2.91
C ILE A 44 -11.78 -15.98 3.91
N GLU A 45 -11.62 -16.39 5.17
CA GLU A 45 -10.92 -15.62 6.19
C GLU A 45 -9.44 -15.39 5.82
N LEU A 46 -8.77 -16.40 5.28
CA LEU A 46 -7.40 -16.26 4.79
C LEU A 46 -7.31 -15.25 3.64
N HIS A 47 -8.24 -15.30 2.68
CA HIS A 47 -8.30 -14.33 1.58
C HIS A 47 -8.51 -12.91 2.09
N GLU A 48 -9.43 -12.71 3.04
CA GLU A 48 -9.67 -11.40 3.64
C GLU A 48 -8.42 -10.86 4.35
N ARG A 49 -7.73 -11.70 5.14
CA ARG A 49 -6.46 -11.31 5.78
C ARG A 49 -5.37 -10.95 4.78
N MET A 50 -5.22 -11.73 3.71
CA MET A 50 -4.26 -11.44 2.64
C MET A 50 -4.57 -10.10 1.97
N LEU A 51 -5.82 -9.88 1.56
CA LEU A 51 -6.25 -8.62 0.95
C LEU A 51 -6.02 -7.43 1.89
N ASN A 52 -6.44 -7.54 3.16
CA ASN A 52 -6.24 -6.49 4.15
C ASN A 52 -4.75 -6.16 4.36
N SER A 53 -3.87 -7.17 4.36
CA SER A 53 -2.43 -6.97 4.47
C SER A 53 -1.85 -6.25 3.24
N LEU A 54 -2.29 -6.62 2.03
CA LEU A 54 -1.87 -6.00 0.78
C LEU A 54 -2.33 -4.55 0.70
N PHE A 55 -3.60 -4.27 0.97
CA PHE A 55 -4.15 -2.91 0.98
C PHE A 55 -3.49 -2.04 2.05
N SER A 56 -3.25 -2.58 3.25
CA SER A 56 -2.57 -1.84 4.32
C SER A 56 -1.14 -1.48 3.92
N LYS A 57 -0.41 -2.41 3.29
CA LYS A 57 0.94 -2.17 2.77
C LYS A 57 0.92 -1.12 1.66
N ALA A 58 0.02 -1.25 0.69
CA ALA A 58 -0.12 -0.29 -0.40
C ALA A 58 -0.44 1.12 0.12
N LYS A 59 -1.40 1.25 1.04
CA LYS A 59 -1.77 2.52 1.68
C LYS A 59 -0.59 3.14 2.43
N ARG A 60 0.17 2.34 3.19
CA ARG A 60 1.37 2.80 3.88
C ARG A 60 2.43 3.30 2.90
N THR A 61 2.74 2.52 1.86
CA THR A 61 3.71 2.92 0.83
C THR A 61 3.28 4.19 0.10
N GLN A 62 1.99 4.34 -0.19
CA GLN A 62 1.45 5.56 -0.80
C GLN A 62 1.61 6.77 0.14
N ALA A 63 1.27 6.62 1.42
CA ALA A 63 1.40 7.68 2.42
C ALA A 63 2.88 8.10 2.60
N GLU A 64 3.80 7.13 2.65
CA GLU A 64 5.24 7.39 2.72
C GLU A 64 5.74 8.14 1.48
N ARG A 65 5.34 7.72 0.27
CA ARG A 65 5.67 8.41 -0.98
C ARG A 65 5.12 9.84 -1.00
N LEU A 66 3.84 10.03 -0.65
CA LEU A 66 3.22 11.36 -0.59
C LEU A 66 3.95 12.27 0.40
N GLN A 67 4.33 11.74 1.56
CA GLN A 67 5.09 12.50 2.55
C GLN A 67 6.48 12.90 2.03
N GLN A 68 7.20 11.98 1.39
CA GLN A 68 8.51 12.25 0.80
C GLN A 68 8.42 13.29 -0.32
N THR A 69 7.43 13.14 -1.23
CA THR A 69 7.17 14.12 -2.29
C THR A 69 6.78 15.47 -1.70
N GLY A 70 5.93 15.51 -0.67
CA GLY A 70 5.57 16.76 0.03
C GLY A 70 6.76 17.46 0.66
N LYS A 71 7.65 16.72 1.33
CA LYS A 71 8.91 17.27 1.88
C LYS A 71 9.81 17.85 0.78
N LEU A 72 9.91 17.16 -0.36
CA LEU A 72 10.71 17.63 -1.48
C LEU A 72 10.13 18.91 -2.11
N ILE A 73 8.81 18.95 -2.31
CA ILE A 73 8.10 20.15 -2.78
C ILE A 73 8.34 21.32 -1.83
N GLN A 74 8.20 21.10 -0.53
CA GLN A 74 8.44 22.15 0.47
C GLN A 74 9.88 22.66 0.45
N SER A 75 10.86 21.76 0.29
CA SER A 75 12.28 22.12 0.17
C SER A 75 12.53 23.00 -1.07
N LYS A 76 12.00 22.59 -2.22
CA LYS A 76 12.11 23.36 -3.47
C LYS A 76 11.41 24.72 -3.37
N LEU A 77 10.19 24.77 -2.81
CA LEU A 77 9.47 26.03 -2.60
C LEU A 77 10.27 27.00 -1.74
N ARG A 78 10.90 26.52 -0.65
CA ARG A 78 11.77 27.36 0.19
C ARG A 78 12.96 27.89 -0.62
N GLN A 79 13.63 27.04 -1.39
CA GLN A 79 14.73 27.44 -2.25
C GLN A 79 14.33 28.56 -3.24
N TYR A 80 13.14 28.48 -3.85
CA TYR A 80 12.66 29.54 -4.74
C TYR A 80 12.26 30.82 -4.00
N ILE A 81 11.73 30.72 -2.78
CA ILE A 81 11.47 31.89 -1.93
C ILE A 81 12.79 32.59 -1.60
N ASP A 82 13.83 31.84 -1.23
CA ASP A 82 15.15 32.41 -0.90
C ASP A 82 15.76 33.12 -2.11
N VAL A 83 15.71 32.49 -3.30
CA VAL A 83 16.14 33.11 -4.56
C VAL A 83 15.33 34.38 -4.88
N GLY A 84 14.02 34.34 -4.72
CA GLY A 84 13.15 35.50 -4.93
C GLY A 84 13.46 36.64 -3.97
N GLN A 85 13.77 36.34 -2.71
CA GLN A 85 14.16 37.32 -1.71
C GLN A 85 15.48 37.99 -2.07
N ALA A 86 16.53 37.22 -2.42
CA ALA A 86 17.80 37.81 -2.83
C ALA A 86 17.69 38.65 -4.10
N LEU A 87 16.82 38.27 -5.05
CA LEU A 87 16.52 39.10 -6.22
C LEU A 87 15.83 40.40 -5.84
N SER A 88 14.90 40.37 -4.88
CA SER A 88 14.26 41.58 -4.35
C SER A 88 15.28 42.49 -3.68
N ASP A 89 16.13 41.94 -2.81
CA ASP A 89 17.14 42.70 -2.07
C ASP A 89 18.20 43.30 -3.01
N ALA A 90 18.63 42.56 -4.04
CA ALA A 90 19.54 43.05 -5.06
C ALA A 90 18.93 44.20 -5.86
N ARG A 91 17.64 44.10 -6.21
CA ARG A 91 16.92 45.17 -6.90
C ARG A 91 16.84 46.44 -6.05
N ASP A 92 16.51 46.30 -4.77
CA ASP A 92 16.34 47.43 -3.84
C ASP A 92 17.68 48.11 -3.52
N SER A 93 18.77 47.34 -3.49
CA SER A 93 20.14 47.84 -3.26
C SER A 93 20.89 48.28 -4.53
N GLY A 94 20.31 48.07 -5.71
CA GLY A 94 20.97 48.32 -7.00
C GLY A 94 22.12 47.35 -7.32
N GLY A 95 22.17 46.20 -6.67
CA GLY A 95 23.16 45.14 -6.89
C GLY A 95 22.86 44.28 -8.13
N ASP A 96 23.82 43.42 -8.50
CA ASP A 96 23.69 42.50 -9.62
C ASP A 96 22.75 41.31 -9.27
N PRO A 97 21.62 41.14 -9.96
CA PRO A 97 20.68 40.04 -9.73
C PRO A 97 21.30 38.65 -9.97
N TRP A 98 22.25 38.52 -10.90
CA TRP A 98 22.86 37.23 -11.21
C TRP A 98 23.79 36.76 -10.08
N LEU A 99 24.58 37.71 -9.58
CA LEU A 99 25.47 37.52 -8.43
C LEU A 99 24.67 37.20 -7.16
N ALA A 100 23.49 37.80 -6.99
CA ALA A 100 22.58 37.50 -5.88
C ALA A 100 22.05 36.05 -5.92
N ILE A 101 21.73 35.52 -7.11
CA ILE A 101 21.34 34.11 -7.26
C ILE A 101 22.54 33.18 -6.96
N GLU A 102 23.70 33.45 -7.54
CA GLU A 102 24.91 32.62 -7.36
C GLU A 102 25.37 32.55 -5.90
N ASN A 103 25.11 33.60 -5.10
CA ASN A 103 25.38 33.61 -3.66
C ASN A 103 24.50 32.63 -2.86
N ILE A 104 23.30 32.30 -3.36
CA ILE A 104 22.42 31.31 -2.74
C ILE A 104 22.69 29.92 -3.28
N LEU A 105 22.80 29.81 -4.61
CA LEU A 105 22.93 28.55 -5.31
C LEU A 105 23.71 28.75 -6.61
N PRO A 106 24.80 27.98 -6.84
CA PRO A 106 25.55 28.06 -8.08
C PRO A 106 24.64 27.91 -9.31
N TRP A 107 24.90 28.70 -10.35
CA TRP A 107 24.05 28.74 -11.54
C TRP A 107 23.76 27.36 -12.18
N PRO A 108 24.74 26.44 -12.30
CA PRO A 108 24.47 25.09 -12.81
C PRO A 108 23.50 24.28 -11.95
N GLU A 109 23.59 24.42 -10.62
CA GLU A 109 22.71 23.74 -9.67
C GLU A 109 21.29 24.35 -9.69
N PHE A 110 21.18 25.65 -9.93
CA PHE A 110 19.90 26.32 -10.14
C PHE A 110 19.16 25.79 -11.37
N VAL A 111 19.86 25.68 -12.51
CA VAL A 111 19.29 25.10 -13.74
C VAL A 111 18.88 23.64 -13.53
N ALA A 112 19.71 22.85 -12.82
CA ALA A 112 19.34 21.48 -12.47
C ALA A 112 18.08 21.43 -11.58
N SER A 113 17.97 22.33 -10.60
CA SER A 113 16.79 22.42 -9.72
C SER A 113 15.52 22.79 -10.48
N LEU A 114 15.60 23.64 -11.52
CA LEU A 114 14.48 23.99 -12.40
C LEU A 114 13.96 22.77 -13.18
N GLU A 115 14.85 21.96 -13.76
CA GLU A 115 14.44 20.75 -14.49
C GLU A 115 13.82 19.70 -13.56
N GLU A 116 14.40 19.49 -12.38
CA GLU A 116 13.81 18.62 -11.35
C GLU A 116 12.40 19.11 -10.97
N THR A 117 12.25 20.40 -10.68
CA THR A 117 10.96 21.00 -10.28
C THR A 117 9.92 20.89 -11.39
N ARG A 118 10.32 21.06 -12.65
CA ARG A 118 9.44 20.89 -13.82
C ARG A 118 8.98 19.44 -13.97
N HIS A 119 9.84 18.47 -13.70
CA HIS A 119 9.47 17.06 -13.68
C HIS A 119 8.42 16.77 -12.59
N PHE A 120 8.58 17.35 -11.40
CA PHE A 120 7.60 17.21 -10.32
C PHE A 120 6.25 17.85 -10.64
N ALA A 121 6.23 19.05 -11.24
CA ALA A 121 5.00 19.74 -11.60
C ALA A 121 4.15 18.96 -12.64
N ARG A 122 4.78 18.19 -13.54
CA ARG A 122 4.09 17.37 -14.55
C ARG A 122 3.51 16.08 -14.00
N LYS A 123 4.06 15.52 -12.92
CA LYS A 123 3.68 14.19 -12.39
C LYS A 123 2.49 14.24 -11.44
N ASN A 124 1.60 15.22 -11.56
CA ASN A 124 0.44 15.42 -10.69
C ASN A 124 -0.69 14.38 -10.86
N ASN A 125 -0.42 13.24 -11.54
CA ASN A 125 -1.31 12.08 -11.53
C ASN A 125 -1.17 11.34 -10.19
N PHE A 126 -1.79 11.92 -9.17
CA PHE A 126 -2.18 11.20 -7.96
C PHE A 126 -3.31 10.22 -8.32
N ASP A 127 -2.99 9.14 -9.01
CA ASP A 127 -3.89 7.99 -9.11
C ASP A 127 -3.50 6.96 -8.05
N PRO A 128 -4.30 6.79 -6.97
CA PRO A 128 -4.06 5.80 -5.94
C PRO A 128 -4.05 4.35 -6.45
N LEU A 129 -4.62 4.07 -7.62
CA LEU A 129 -4.86 2.71 -8.10
C LEU A 129 -3.65 2.06 -8.78
N HIS A 130 -2.61 2.82 -9.14
CA HIS A 130 -1.45 2.29 -9.88
C HIS A 130 -0.49 1.45 -9.00
N ILE A 131 -0.71 1.32 -7.70
CA ILE A 131 0.20 0.57 -6.81
C ILE A 131 -0.19 -0.92 -6.71
N ILE A 132 -1.35 -1.31 -7.23
CA ILE A 132 -1.89 -2.68 -7.07
C ILE A 132 -1.71 -3.54 -8.34
N THR A 133 -1.37 -2.93 -9.48
CA THR A 133 -1.00 -3.62 -10.74
C THR A 133 0.50 -3.72 -10.90
#